data_AF-A0A423KQY2-F1
#
_entry.id   AF-A0A423KQY2-F1
#
_cell.length_a   1.000
_cell.length_b   1.000
_cell.length_c   1.000
_cell.angle_alpha   90.00
_cell.angle_beta   90.00
_cell.angle_gamma   90.00
#
_symmetry.space_group_name_H-M   'P 1'
#
loop_
_entity.id
_entity.type
_entity.pdbx_description
1 polymer ?
#
loop_
_entity_poly.entity_id
_entity_poly.type
_entity_poly.pdbx_seq_one_letter_code
_entity_poly.pdbx_strand_id
1 'polypeptide(L)'
;MSQSTELTGGAGFVYESHVAAYFMSALLAETVRPPLQSKIKSVRLQQAAMGAPLDDVIIVFDTLIQMKAHFQVKRSLIISSSKTNEDFKGIVVNSWKTYINSKKENRNDIYGALTDEIASSSLRNVQTVCESARSSESSDSFWAIEAQASVKFREFIDVLRNILDGAQIRRTPHELYEFL
;
A
#
# COMPACT_ATOMS: atom_id res chain seq x y z
N MET A 1 20.83 -15.04 6.42
CA MET A 1 21.11 -14.31 5.18
C MET A 1 20.69 -15.18 4.00
N SER A 2 19.39 -15.24 3.70
CA SER A 2 18.90 -15.85 2.46
C SER A 2 18.90 -14.75 1.41
N GLN A 3 20.03 -14.57 0.74
CA GLN A 3 20.10 -13.65 -0.39
C GLN A 3 19.22 -14.23 -1.50
N SER A 4 18.17 -13.49 -1.87
CA SER A 4 17.21 -13.92 -2.89
C SER A 4 17.94 -14.16 -4.22
N THR A 5 17.77 -15.34 -4.81
CA THR A 5 18.36 -15.75 -6.09
C THR A 5 17.92 -14.87 -7.27
N GLU A 6 16.94 -14.00 -7.06
CA GLU A 6 16.45 -12.99 -8.01
C GLU A 6 17.47 -11.86 -8.25
N LEU A 7 18.40 -11.61 -7.31
CA LEU A 7 19.36 -10.50 -7.42
C LEU A 7 20.43 -10.73 -8.51
N THR A 8 20.66 -11.99 -8.91
CA THR A 8 21.65 -12.35 -9.94
C THR A 8 21.05 -12.48 -11.35
N GLY A 9 19.71 -12.41 -11.49
CA GLY A 9 19.02 -12.66 -12.76
C GLY A 9 18.29 -11.48 -13.39
N GLY A 10 18.20 -10.31 -12.73
CA GLY A 10 17.56 -9.12 -13.29
C GLY A 10 16.03 -9.15 -13.39
N ALA A 11 15.38 -10.30 -13.12
CA ALA A 11 13.94 -10.49 -13.31
C ALA A 11 13.07 -9.57 -12.43
N GLY A 12 13.46 -9.32 -11.18
CA GLY A 12 12.79 -8.35 -10.30
C GLY A 12 12.82 -6.92 -10.86
N PHE A 13 13.96 -6.47 -11.39
CA PHE A 13 14.11 -5.16 -12.01
C PHE A 13 13.25 -5.00 -13.28
N VAL A 14 13.03 -6.08 -14.02
CA VAL A 14 12.17 -6.09 -15.20
C VAL A 14 10.71 -5.84 -14.83
N TYR A 15 10.21 -6.46 -13.75
CA TYR A 15 8.83 -6.26 -13.31
C TYR A 15 8.58 -4.83 -12.80
N GLU A 16 9.46 -4.31 -11.94
CA GLU A 16 9.39 -2.91 -11.48
C GLU A 16 9.42 -1.93 -12.65
N SER A 17 10.27 -2.19 -13.64
CA SER A 17 10.36 -1.39 -14.87
C SER A 17 9.07 -1.45 -15.69
N HIS A 18 8.41 -2.61 -15.78
CA HIS A 18 7.12 -2.73 -16.46
C HIS A 18 6.01 -1.94 -15.75
N VAL A 19 5.96 -1.99 -14.42
CA VAL A 19 5.00 -1.20 -13.63
C VAL A 19 5.25 0.31 -13.81
N ALA A 20 6.52 0.73 -13.78
CA ALA A 20 6.88 2.11 -14.07
C ALA A 20 6.46 2.55 -15.48
N ALA A 21 6.78 1.75 -16.50
CA ALA A 21 6.41 2.01 -17.89
C ALA A 21 4.89 2.07 -18.08
N TYR A 22 4.14 1.23 -17.36
CA TYR A 22 2.69 1.21 -17.38
C TYR A 22 2.10 2.58 -17.01
N PHE A 23 2.55 3.20 -15.92
CA PHE A 23 2.09 4.53 -15.52
C PHE A 23 2.70 5.67 -16.34
N MET A 24 3.98 5.56 -16.74
CA MET A 24 4.60 6.55 -17.63
C MET A 24 3.88 6.64 -18.98
N SER A 25 3.42 5.52 -19.52
CA SER A 25 2.65 5.54 -20.77
C SER A 25 1.31 6.26 -20.61
N ALA A 26 0.66 6.17 -19.44
CA ALA A 26 -0.56 6.93 -19.14
C ALA A 26 -0.28 8.44 -19.00
N LEU A 27 0.82 8.80 -18.35
CA LEU A 27 1.32 10.18 -18.28
C LEU A 27 1.54 10.76 -19.68
N LEU A 28 2.29 10.06 -20.54
CA LEU A 28 2.61 10.51 -21.90
C LEU A 28 1.38 10.59 -22.81
N ALA A 29 0.42 9.68 -22.63
CA ALA A 29 -0.84 9.69 -23.37
C ALA A 29 -1.87 10.65 -22.77
N GLU A 30 -1.58 11.31 -21.64
CA GLU A 30 -2.51 12.15 -20.87
C GLU A 30 -3.85 11.46 -20.53
N THR A 31 -3.79 10.15 -20.29
CA THR A 31 -4.94 9.30 -20.00
C THR A 31 -4.99 8.86 -18.54
N VAL A 32 -6.19 8.46 -18.10
CA VAL A 32 -6.38 7.76 -16.83
C VAL A 32 -6.12 6.28 -17.03
N ARG A 33 -5.53 5.62 -16.03
CA ARG A 33 -5.18 4.20 -16.12
C ARG A 33 -5.46 3.45 -14.81
N PRO A 34 -6.21 2.33 -14.85
CA PRO A 34 -6.48 1.52 -13.67
C PRO A 34 -5.22 1.10 -12.92
N PRO A 35 -5.26 0.92 -11.58
CA PRO A 35 -6.41 1.16 -10.70
C PRO A 35 -6.64 2.65 -10.40
N LEU A 36 -5.85 3.56 -10.96
CA LEU A 36 -5.96 4.99 -10.71
C LEU A 36 -7.15 5.59 -11.46
N GLN A 37 -7.80 6.56 -10.84
CA GLN A 37 -8.99 7.24 -11.38
C GLN A 37 -8.74 8.71 -11.73
N SER A 38 -7.48 9.16 -11.69
CA SER A 38 -7.10 10.54 -11.97
C SER A 38 -5.94 10.57 -12.96
N LYS A 39 -5.83 11.67 -13.73
CA LYS A 39 -4.71 11.89 -14.63
C LYS A 39 -3.41 12.00 -13.84
N ILE A 40 -2.32 11.57 -14.47
CA ILE A 40 -1.00 11.57 -13.87
C ILE A 40 -0.27 12.85 -14.28
N LYS A 41 0.25 13.59 -13.30
CA LYS A 41 1.09 14.77 -13.51
C LYS A 41 2.58 14.41 -13.59
N SER A 42 3.03 13.44 -12.79
CA SER A 42 4.39 12.94 -12.85
C SER A 42 4.50 11.53 -12.27
N VAL A 43 5.43 10.73 -12.78
CA VAL A 43 5.86 9.45 -12.21
C VAL A 43 7.29 9.59 -11.73
N ARG A 44 7.56 9.18 -10.49
CA ARG A 44 8.89 9.21 -9.85
C ARG A 44 9.26 7.80 -9.42
N LEU A 45 10.51 7.40 -9.64
CA LEU A 45 11.02 6.07 -9.32
C LEU A 45 12.10 6.15 -8.26
N GLN A 46 12.25 5.08 -7.46
CA GLN A 46 13.34 4.87 -6.49
C GLN A 46 13.67 6.09 -5.61
N GLN A 47 12.70 6.49 -4.78
CA GLN A 47 12.78 7.71 -3.96
C GLN A 47 13.24 7.50 -2.50
N ALA A 48 13.70 6.30 -2.09
CA ALA A 48 14.11 6.03 -0.70
C ALA A 48 15.27 6.92 -0.29
N ALA A 49 16.24 7.13 -1.19
CA ALA A 49 17.36 8.05 -0.97
C ALA A 49 16.92 9.51 -0.78
N MET A 50 15.69 9.85 -1.17
CA MET A 50 15.08 11.18 -1.03
C MET A 50 14.08 11.24 0.15
N GLY A 51 14.04 10.22 1.01
CA GLY A 51 13.27 10.21 2.25
C GLY A 51 11.82 9.71 2.15
N ALA A 52 11.39 9.19 0.98
CA ALA A 52 10.08 8.56 0.86
C ALA A 52 10.10 7.14 1.48
N PRO A 53 9.16 6.80 2.40
CA PRO A 53 9.15 5.46 3.01
C PRO A 53 8.75 4.34 2.03
N LEU A 54 7.80 4.61 1.13
CA LEU A 54 7.44 3.76 -0.02
C LEU A 54 7.87 4.48 -1.28
N ASP A 55 8.69 3.85 -2.10
CA ASP A 55 9.53 4.63 -3.00
C ASP A 55 9.79 4.03 -4.37
N ASP A 56 9.40 2.78 -4.64
CA ASP A 56 9.61 2.16 -5.95
C ASP A 56 8.91 2.97 -7.05
N VAL A 57 7.64 3.33 -6.82
CA VAL A 57 6.85 4.18 -7.73
C VAL A 57 6.02 5.17 -6.92
N ILE A 58 6.26 6.47 -7.16
CA ILE A 58 5.42 7.56 -6.64
C ILE A 58 4.77 8.28 -7.82
N ILE A 59 3.45 8.36 -7.78
CA ILE A 59 2.62 8.99 -8.80
C ILE A 59 2.04 10.26 -8.22
N VAL A 60 2.24 11.39 -8.89
CA VAL A 60 1.60 12.65 -8.51
C VAL A 60 0.38 12.82 -9.41
N PHE A 61 -0.80 13.01 -8.81
CA PHE A 61 -2.02 13.22 -9.57
C PHE A 61 -2.13 14.65 -10.08
N ASP A 62 -2.79 14.80 -11.22
CA ASP A 62 -3.17 16.09 -11.78
C ASP A 62 -4.55 16.50 -11.22
N THR A 63 -4.51 16.98 -9.99
CA THR A 63 -5.69 17.38 -9.21
C THR A 63 -5.47 18.75 -8.57
N LEU A 64 -6.55 19.46 -8.24
CA LEU A 64 -6.48 20.78 -7.58
C LEU A 64 -5.76 20.72 -6.22
N ILE A 65 -5.99 19.63 -5.48
CA ILE A 65 -5.28 19.32 -4.23
C ILE A 65 -4.12 18.40 -4.59
N GLN A 66 -2.91 18.72 -4.13
CA GLN A 66 -1.75 17.88 -4.38
C GLN A 66 -1.92 16.52 -3.69
N MET A 67 -2.17 15.49 -4.48
CA MET A 67 -2.33 14.11 -4.02
C MET A 67 -1.30 13.23 -4.68
N LYS A 68 -0.76 12.26 -3.94
CA LYS A 68 0.21 11.29 -4.45
C LYS A 68 -0.27 9.87 -4.20
N ALA A 69 0.17 8.93 -5.02
CA ALA A 69 0.11 7.51 -4.73
C ALA A 69 1.53 6.96 -4.57
N HIS A 70 1.80 6.28 -3.46
CA HIS A 70 3.11 5.72 -3.12
C HIS A 70 3.02 4.19 -3.10
N PHE A 71 3.77 3.52 -3.96
CA PHE A 71 3.69 2.07 -4.09
C PHE A 71 5.06 1.43 -3.92
N GLN A 72 5.11 0.37 -3.11
CA GLN A 72 6.14 -0.67 -3.25
C GLN A 72 5.68 -1.65 -4.33
N VAL A 73 6.56 -2.03 -5.22
CA VAL A 73 6.31 -3.02 -6.25
C VAL A 73 6.91 -4.35 -5.81
N LYS A 74 6.11 -5.41 -5.87
CA LYS A 74 6.56 -6.79 -5.62
C LYS A 74 5.96 -7.69 -6.69
N ARG A 75 6.71 -8.63 -7.22
CA ARG A 75 6.14 -9.57 -8.22
C ARG A 75 5.12 -10.51 -7.58
N SER A 76 5.45 -11.04 -6.41
CA SER A 76 4.59 -11.93 -5.65
C SER A 76 4.47 -11.41 -4.22
N LEU A 77 3.25 -11.36 -3.69
CA LEU A 77 2.98 -10.82 -2.37
C LEU A 77 2.13 -11.78 -1.54
N ILE A 78 2.64 -12.12 -0.36
CA ILE A 78 1.92 -12.94 0.62
C ILE A 78 1.45 -12.04 1.76
N ILE A 79 0.15 -12.04 2.04
CA ILE A 79 -0.44 -11.27 3.14
C ILE A 79 -0.34 -12.10 4.43
N SER A 80 0.66 -11.81 5.28
CA SER A 80 0.78 -12.41 6.60
C SER A 80 1.72 -11.63 7.52
N SER A 81 1.54 -11.77 8.83
CA SER A 81 2.44 -11.23 9.86
C SER A 81 3.57 -12.21 10.26
N SER A 82 3.86 -13.22 9.42
CA SER A 82 4.94 -14.20 9.69
C SER A 82 6.28 -13.49 9.91
N LYS A 83 7.10 -14.00 10.84
CA LYS A 83 8.42 -13.45 11.14
C LYS A 83 9.34 -13.41 9.90
N THR A 84 9.17 -14.37 8.99
CA THR A 84 9.97 -14.50 7.76
C THR A 84 9.42 -13.70 6.57
N ASN A 85 8.23 -13.12 6.69
CA ASN A 85 7.60 -12.34 5.61
C ASN A 85 8.01 -10.86 5.69
N GLU A 86 9.27 -10.59 5.36
CA GLU A 86 9.83 -9.24 5.44
C GLU A 86 9.18 -8.27 4.45
N ASP A 87 8.78 -8.74 3.27
CA ASP A 87 8.20 -7.92 2.21
C ASP A 87 6.89 -7.25 2.65
N PHE A 88 5.88 -8.04 3.04
CA PHE A 88 4.59 -7.47 3.44
C PHE A 88 4.70 -6.65 4.73
N LYS A 89 5.57 -7.06 5.66
CA LYS A 89 5.88 -6.28 6.86
C LYS A 89 6.44 -4.91 6.52
N GLY A 90 7.45 -4.86 5.64
CA GLY A 90 8.06 -3.63 5.17
C GLY A 90 7.02 -2.72 4.52
N ILE A 91 6.18 -3.27 3.64
CA ILE A 91 5.09 -2.55 2.98
C ILE A 91 4.15 -1.92 4.01
N VAL A 92 3.64 -2.68 4.99
CA VAL A 92 2.70 -2.15 5.99
C VAL A 92 3.36 -1.05 6.85
N VAL A 93 4.59 -1.25 7.30
CA VAL A 93 5.32 -0.27 8.11
C VAL A 93 5.60 1.00 7.32
N ASN A 94 6.00 0.88 6.05
CA ASN A 94 6.30 2.03 5.22
C ASN A 94 5.04 2.75 4.75
N SER A 95 3.96 2.02 4.44
CA SER A 95 2.62 2.59 4.25
C SER A 95 2.19 3.42 5.46
N TRP A 96 2.39 2.91 6.68
CA TRP A 96 2.05 3.65 7.90
C TRP A 96 2.82 4.97 8.02
N LYS A 97 4.14 4.94 7.76
CA LYS A 97 4.96 6.16 7.75
C LYS A 97 4.48 7.15 6.68
N THR A 98 4.14 6.65 5.49
CA THR A 98 3.58 7.48 4.40
C THR A 98 2.25 8.11 4.80
N TYR A 99 1.35 7.35 5.43
CA TYR A 99 0.10 7.84 5.98
C TYR A 99 0.33 8.99 6.98
N ILE A 100 1.21 8.80 7.96
CA ILE A 100 1.52 9.85 8.95
C ILE A 100 2.09 11.11 8.28
N ASN A 101 2.98 10.97 7.30
CA ASN A 101 3.52 12.10 6.56
C ASN A 101 2.44 12.82 5.75
N SER A 102 1.58 12.06 5.05
CA SER A 102 0.44 12.60 4.31
C SER A 102 -0.48 13.41 5.20
N LYS A 103 -0.84 12.86 6.38
CA LYS A 103 -1.71 13.52 7.35
C LYS A 103 -1.09 14.82 7.88
N LYS A 104 0.21 14.82 8.21
CA LYS A 104 0.94 16.03 8.66
C LYS A 104 0.94 17.14 7.61
N GLU A 105 0.96 16.76 6.34
CA GLU A 105 0.94 17.68 5.21
C GLU A 105 -0.50 17.98 4.70
N ASN A 106 -1.52 17.55 5.44
CA ASN A 106 -2.94 17.69 5.10
C ASN A 106 -3.27 17.20 3.68
N ARG A 107 -2.64 16.08 3.28
CA ARG A 107 -2.86 15.39 2.01
C ARG A 107 -3.61 14.09 2.22
N ASN A 108 -4.34 13.68 1.18
CA ASN A 108 -5.03 12.38 1.10
C ASN A 108 -4.26 11.43 0.17
N ASP A 109 -2.97 11.20 0.45
CA ASP A 109 -2.15 10.32 -0.38
C ASP A 109 -2.63 8.87 -0.29
N ILE A 110 -2.55 8.16 -1.42
CA ILE A 110 -2.76 6.72 -1.52
C ILE A 110 -1.43 6.01 -1.25
N TYR A 111 -1.47 4.84 -0.62
CA TYR A 111 -0.28 4.04 -0.33
C TYR A 111 -0.59 2.55 -0.39
N GLY A 112 0.42 1.73 -0.63
CA GLY A 112 0.28 0.28 -0.60
C GLY A 112 1.30 -0.44 -1.48
N ALA A 113 0.88 -1.53 -2.08
CA ALA A 113 1.71 -2.33 -2.97
C ALA A 113 1.04 -2.60 -4.32
N LEU A 114 1.87 -2.75 -5.35
CA LEU A 114 1.48 -3.25 -6.66
C LEU A 114 2.11 -4.62 -6.87
N THR A 115 1.30 -5.62 -7.20
CA THR A 115 1.74 -7.01 -7.34
C THR A 115 1.05 -7.72 -8.50
N ASP A 116 1.77 -8.68 -9.09
CA ASP A 116 1.26 -9.54 -10.17
C ASP A 116 0.58 -10.76 -9.54
N GLU A 117 1.31 -11.41 -8.63
CA GLU A 117 0.86 -12.63 -7.97
C GLU A 117 0.43 -12.34 -6.52
N ILE A 118 -0.83 -12.66 -6.22
CA ILE A 118 -1.39 -12.67 -4.87
C ILE A 118 -2.54 -13.69 -4.84
N ALA A 119 -2.70 -14.38 -3.72
CA ALA A 119 -3.84 -15.28 -3.54
C ALA A 119 -5.16 -14.48 -3.65
N SER A 120 -6.08 -14.90 -4.54
CA SER A 120 -7.32 -14.15 -4.80
C SER A 120 -8.18 -13.96 -3.55
N SER A 121 -8.18 -14.94 -2.65
CA SER A 121 -8.87 -14.86 -1.36
C SER A 121 -8.26 -13.79 -0.45
N SER A 122 -6.93 -13.67 -0.42
CA SER A 122 -6.23 -12.62 0.31
C SER A 122 -6.52 -11.24 -0.27
N LEU A 123 -6.44 -11.08 -1.60
CA LEU A 123 -6.75 -9.82 -2.27
C LEU A 123 -8.17 -9.35 -1.97
N ARG A 124 -9.16 -10.23 -2.13
CA ARG A 124 -10.56 -9.92 -1.82
C ARG A 124 -10.74 -9.51 -0.38
N ASN A 125 -10.07 -10.17 0.56
CA ASN A 125 -10.18 -9.85 1.97
C ASN A 125 -9.59 -8.48 2.31
N VAL A 126 -8.43 -8.14 1.74
CA VAL A 126 -7.83 -6.79 1.87
C VAL A 126 -8.79 -5.73 1.32
N GLN A 127 -9.30 -5.92 0.10
CA GLN A 127 -10.25 -5.01 -0.53
C GLN A 127 -11.50 -4.83 0.33
N THR A 128 -12.09 -5.93 0.80
CA THR A 128 -13.29 -5.91 1.64
C THR A 128 -13.08 -5.07 2.91
N VAL A 129 -11.94 -5.24 3.58
CA VAL A 129 -11.63 -4.50 4.82
C VAL A 129 -11.45 -3.01 4.54
N CYS A 130 -10.61 -2.67 3.55
CA CYS A 130 -10.35 -1.27 3.17
C CYS A 130 -11.61 -0.56 2.63
N GLU A 131 -12.44 -1.26 1.85
CA GLU A 131 -13.71 -0.71 1.37
C GLU A 131 -14.70 -0.51 2.52
N SER A 132 -14.78 -1.45 3.46
CA SER A 132 -15.64 -1.31 4.65
C SER A 132 -15.21 -0.10 5.49
N ALA A 133 -13.90 0.15 5.63
CA ALA A 133 -13.38 1.33 6.31
C ALA A 133 -13.78 2.60 5.56
N ARG A 134 -13.49 2.68 4.25
CA ARG A 134 -13.85 3.83 3.41
C ARG A 134 -15.35 4.14 3.36
N SER A 135 -16.22 3.12 3.44
CA SER A 135 -17.67 3.30 3.42
C SER A 135 -18.26 3.56 4.81
N SER A 136 -17.47 3.47 5.88
CA SER A 136 -17.95 3.72 7.23
C SER A 136 -18.02 5.22 7.51
N GLU A 137 -19.05 5.64 8.25
CA GLU A 137 -19.22 7.05 8.61
C GLU A 137 -18.26 7.50 9.72
N SER A 138 -17.78 6.55 10.53
CA SER A 138 -16.90 6.81 11.67
C SER A 138 -16.05 5.60 12.03
N SER A 139 -14.99 5.84 12.82
CA SER A 139 -14.18 4.79 13.42
C SER A 139 -15.03 3.80 14.24
N ASP A 140 -15.96 4.30 15.05
CA ASP A 140 -16.79 3.43 15.91
C ASP A 140 -17.72 2.55 15.08
N SER A 141 -18.30 3.09 14.00
CA SER A 141 -19.13 2.33 13.06
C SER A 141 -18.33 1.21 12.39
N PHE A 142 -17.09 1.49 11.99
CA PHE A 142 -16.21 0.49 11.38
C PHE A 142 -15.85 -0.64 12.37
N TRP A 143 -15.50 -0.30 13.61
CA TRP A 143 -15.17 -1.33 14.61
C TRP A 143 -16.39 -2.16 15.03
N ALA A 144 -17.60 -1.60 14.98
CA ALA A 144 -18.83 -2.38 15.14
C ALA A 144 -19.05 -3.39 14.01
N ILE A 145 -18.70 -3.04 12.76
CA ILE A 145 -18.71 -3.96 11.61
C ILE A 145 -17.67 -5.06 11.83
N GLU A 146 -16.43 -4.71 12.18
CA GLU A 146 -15.35 -5.68 12.43
C GLU A 146 -15.72 -6.72 13.50
N ALA A 147 -16.36 -6.28 14.59
CA ALA A 147 -16.81 -7.16 15.66
C ALA A 147 -17.77 -8.26 15.17
N GLN A 148 -18.58 -7.97 14.15
CA GLN A 148 -19.55 -8.91 13.56
C GLN A 148 -19.04 -9.56 12.25
N ALA A 149 -17.84 -9.17 11.79
CA ALA A 149 -17.30 -9.60 10.51
C ALA A 149 -16.82 -11.06 10.54
N SER A 150 -16.51 -11.57 9.34
CA SER A 150 -15.95 -12.91 9.17
C SER A 150 -14.59 -13.07 9.88
N VAL A 151 -14.23 -14.32 10.19
CA VAL A 151 -12.91 -14.63 10.77
C VAL A 151 -11.77 -14.09 9.90
N LYS A 152 -11.87 -14.23 8.56
CA LYS A 152 -10.87 -13.72 7.61
C LYS A 152 -10.69 -12.20 7.68
N PHE A 153 -11.78 -11.46 7.85
CA PHE A 153 -11.75 -10.01 8.00
C PHE A 153 -10.94 -9.62 9.24
N ARG A 154 -11.27 -10.23 10.38
CA ARG A 154 -10.58 -9.99 11.66
C ARG A 154 -9.12 -10.43 11.63
N GLU A 155 -8.84 -11.59 11.03
CA GLU A 155 -7.47 -12.09 10.80
C GLU A 155 -6.59 -11.07 10.07
N PHE A 156 -7.13 -10.35 9.07
CA PHE A 156 -6.35 -9.34 8.37
C PHE A 156 -6.07 -8.10 9.23
N ILE A 157 -7.05 -7.64 10.01
CA ILE A 157 -6.83 -6.57 11.00
C ILE A 157 -5.75 -7.00 12.00
N ASP A 158 -5.80 -8.23 12.50
CA ASP A 158 -4.80 -8.76 13.43
C ASP A 158 -3.43 -8.89 12.79
N VAL A 159 -3.33 -9.25 11.51
CA VAL A 159 -2.07 -9.18 10.76
C VAL A 159 -1.50 -7.75 10.78
N LEU A 160 -2.30 -6.72 10.51
CA LEU A 160 -1.85 -5.33 10.58
C LEU A 160 -1.44 -4.92 12.00
N ARG A 161 -2.21 -5.34 13.03
CA ARG A 161 -1.87 -5.14 14.46
C ARG A 161 -0.50 -5.71 14.77
N ASN A 162 -0.32 -7.00 14.53
CA ASN A 162 0.92 -7.72 14.81
C ASN A 162 2.15 -7.11 14.10
N ILE A 163 2.01 -6.69 12.84
CA ILE A 163 3.14 -6.11 12.08
C ILE A 163 3.58 -4.78 12.70
N LEU A 164 2.63 -3.90 12.94
CA LEU A 164 2.89 -2.56 13.47
C LEU A 164 3.33 -2.60 14.94
N ASP A 165 2.77 -3.51 15.74
CA ASP A 165 3.20 -3.77 17.12
C ASP A 165 4.64 -4.32 17.15
N GLY A 166 4.96 -5.25 16.24
CA GLY A 166 6.31 -5.77 16.06
C GLY A 166 7.31 -4.71 15.60
N ALA A 167 6.84 -3.63 14.96
CA ALA A 167 7.63 -2.45 14.61
C ALA A 167 7.59 -1.35 15.69
N GLN A 168 6.99 -1.63 16.85
CA GLN A 168 6.83 -0.71 17.99
C GLN A 168 6.06 0.58 17.64
N ILE A 169 5.18 0.53 16.64
CA ILE A 169 4.34 1.64 16.22
C ILE A 169 3.09 1.68 17.10
N ARG A 170 3.04 2.64 18.02
CA ARG A 170 1.84 2.93 18.81
C ARG A 170 0.81 3.65 17.95
N ARG A 171 -0.44 3.23 18.07
CA ARG A 171 -1.55 3.81 17.33
C ARG A 171 -2.87 3.64 18.07
N THR A 172 -3.78 4.56 17.86
CA THR A 172 -5.16 4.48 18.33
C THR A 172 -6.02 3.67 17.35
N PRO A 173 -7.19 3.15 17.79
CA PRO A 173 -8.15 2.54 16.88
C PRO A 173 -8.58 3.50 15.75
N HIS A 174 -8.71 4.79 16.05
CA HIS A 174 -9.06 5.81 15.07
C HIS A 174 -7.97 5.97 14.00
N GLU A 175 -6.70 6.02 14.39
CA GLU A 175 -5.60 6.09 13.41
C GLU A 175 -5.49 4.84 12.54
N LEU A 176 -5.76 3.65 13.10
CA LEU A 176 -5.79 2.42 12.31
C LEU A 176 -6.98 2.39 11.35
N TYR A 177 -8.12 2.96 11.73
CA TYR A 177 -9.27 3.14 10.86
C TYR A 177 -8.96 4.09 9.69
N GLU A 178 -8.37 5.26 9.96
CA GLU A 178 -7.97 6.22 8.92
C GLU A 178 -6.85 5.71 7.99
N PHE A 179 -6.10 4.71 8.45
CA PHE A 179 -5.05 4.06 7.66
C PHE A 179 -5.59 3.04 6.63
N LEU A 180 -6.83 2.58 6.76
CA LEU A 180 -7.44 1.55 5.90
C LEU A 180 -8.16 2.14 4.68
#